data_AF-A0A1D1UXN7-F1
#
_entry.id   AF-A0A1D1UXN7-F1
#
_cell.length_a   1.000
_cell.length_b   1.000
_cell.length_c   1.000
_cell.angle_alpha   90.00
_cell.angle_beta   90.00
_cell.angle_gamma   90.00
#
_symmetry.space_group_name_H-M   'P 1'
#
loop_
_entity.id
_entity.type
_entity.pdbx_description
1 polymer ?
#
loop_
_entity_poly.entity_id
_entity_poly.type
_entity_poly.pdbx_seq_one_letter_code
_entity_poly.pdbx_strand_id
1 'polypeptide(L)'
;MRPGRTLDFVGAKHVLALTQSHNLMIHSYTVMMCVSPGVRKFLPVIFITLQEPEGIFGPLVKKSMFKASNLHVTASTSGKMTKELYIEWCEKFSFRT
;
A
#
# COMPACT_ATOMS: atom_id res chain seq x y z
N MET A 1 14.07 22.34 14.70
CA MET A 1 13.61 20.96 14.95
C MET A 1 12.42 20.70 14.02
N ARG A 2 12.44 19.67 13.15
CA ARG A 2 11.27 19.34 12.30
C ARG A 2 10.31 18.45 13.11
N PRO A 3 9.01 18.74 13.20
CA PRO A 3 8.06 17.87 13.88
C PRO A 3 7.98 16.52 13.15
N GLY A 4 8.05 15.40 13.89
CA GLY A 4 7.76 14.05 13.35
C GLY A 4 8.95 13.19 12.94
N ARG A 5 10.20 13.51 13.32
CA ARG A 5 11.31 12.54 13.28
C ARG A 5 11.85 12.27 14.67
N THR A 6 11.88 10.99 15.06
CA THR A 6 12.65 10.52 16.22
C THR A 6 14.13 10.63 15.87
N LEU A 7 14.84 11.55 16.54
CA LEU A 7 16.29 11.61 16.49
C LEU A 7 16.83 10.72 17.60
N ASP A 8 17.64 9.72 17.23
CA ASP A 8 18.40 8.89 18.17
C ASP A 8 19.84 8.76 17.66
N PHE A 9 20.74 8.31 18.52
CA PHE A 9 22.15 8.12 18.17
C PHE A 9 22.31 7.04 17.11
N VAL A 10 23.21 7.27 16.16
CA VAL A 10 23.57 6.28 15.14
C VAL A 10 24.11 5.03 15.85
N GLY A 11 23.46 3.88 15.64
CA GLY A 11 23.83 2.61 16.28
C GLY A 11 23.04 2.27 17.55
N ALA A 12 22.03 3.07 17.94
CA ALA A 12 21.13 2.72 19.03
C ALA A 12 20.41 1.38 18.76
N LYS A 13 20.56 0.43 19.68
CA LYS A 13 19.96 -0.92 19.57
C LYS A 13 18.43 -0.87 19.66
N HIS A 14 17.90 0.06 20.45
CA HIS A 14 16.48 0.27 20.65
C HIS A 14 16.19 1.77 20.58
N VAL A 15 15.37 2.18 19.61
CA VAL A 15 14.93 3.55 19.43
C VAL A 15 13.48 3.64 19.85
N LEU A 16 13.19 4.43 20.89
CA LEU A 16 11.81 4.70 21.32
C LEU A 16 11.18 5.71 20.35
N ALA A 17 10.26 5.25 19.51
CA ALA A 17 9.50 6.11 18.60
C ALA A 17 8.10 6.40 19.16
N LEU A 18 7.74 7.68 19.23
CA LEU A 18 6.37 8.11 19.50
C LEU A 18 5.60 8.12 18.16
N THR A 19 4.73 7.13 17.97
CA THR A 19 3.84 7.08 16.79
C THR A 19 2.42 7.51 17.17
N GLN A 20 1.72 8.16 16.23
CA GLN A 20 0.31 8.53 16.41
C GLN A 20 -0.62 7.31 16.31
N SER A 21 -0.17 6.21 15.73
CA SER A 21 -0.97 4.98 15.61
C SER A 21 -0.07 3.75 15.58
N HIS A 22 -0.40 2.78 16.43
CA HIS A 22 0.25 1.47 16.44
C HIS A 22 0.03 0.72 15.12
N ASN A 23 -1.12 0.91 14.46
CA ASN A 23 -1.44 0.27 13.18
C ASN A 23 -0.52 0.74 12.04
N LEU A 24 0.03 1.96 12.13
CA LEU A 24 1.03 2.46 11.17
C LEU A 24 2.38 1.73 11.28
N MET A 25 2.63 1.05 12.41
CA MET A 25 3.90 0.35 12.67
C MET A 25 3.85 -1.13 12.30
N ILE A 26 2.66 -1.73 12.24
CA ILE A 26 2.52 -3.19 12.07
C ILE A 26 2.27 -3.59 10.63
N HIS A 27 1.65 -2.71 9.84
CA HIS A 27 1.21 -3.05 8.50
C HIS A 27 1.94 -2.19 7.47
N SER A 28 2.73 -2.86 6.63
CA SER A 28 3.28 -2.24 5.44
C SER A 28 2.30 -2.39 4.28
N TYR A 29 2.15 -1.33 3.48
CA TYR A 29 1.33 -1.34 2.29
C TYR A 29 2.00 -0.53 1.19
N THR A 30 1.77 -0.93 -0.05
CA THR A 30 2.21 -0.17 -1.23
C THR A 30 1.00 0.38 -1.95
N VAL A 31 0.99 1.70 -2.18
CA VAL A 31 -0.01 2.37 -3.01
C VAL A 31 0.63 2.74 -4.34
N MET A 32 0.03 2.29 -5.44
CA MET A 32 0.41 2.74 -6.77
C MET A 32 -0.51 3.87 -7.22
N MET A 33 0.07 5.05 -7.41
CA MET A 33 -0.60 6.18 -8.07
C MET A 33 0.05 6.38 -9.44
N CYS A 34 -0.74 6.24 -10.49
CA CYS A 34 -0.27 6.47 -11.86
C CYS A 34 -0.84 7.81 -12.37
N VAL A 35 -0.05 8.56 -13.13
CA VAL A 35 -0.46 9.82 -13.75
C VAL A 35 -0.44 9.63 -15.26
N SER A 36 -1.56 9.94 -15.92
CA SER A 36 -1.63 9.95 -17.39
C SER A 36 -0.82 11.14 -17.93
N PRO A 37 0.20 10.91 -18.79
CA PRO A 37 1.00 12.00 -19.35
C PRO A 37 0.18 12.97 -20.21
N GLY A 38 -0.81 12.44 -20.96
CA GLY A 38 -1.62 13.24 -21.88
C GLY A 38 -2.61 14.16 -21.14
N VAL A 39 -3.32 13.62 -20.15
CA VAL A 39 -4.38 14.35 -19.44
C VAL A 39 -3.85 15.08 -18.20
N ARG A 40 -2.62 14.76 -17.76
CA ARG A 40 -2.00 15.26 -16.52
C ARG A 40 -2.87 15.05 -15.28
N LYS A 41 -3.64 13.96 -15.27
CA LYS A 41 -4.51 13.55 -14.16
C LYS A 41 -4.07 12.19 -13.63
N PHE A 42 -4.34 11.96 -12.35
CA PHE A 42 -4.22 10.62 -11.78
C PHE A 42 -5.16 9.67 -12.52
N LEU A 43 -4.70 8.44 -12.71
CA LEU A 43 -5.60 7.37 -13.14
C LEU A 43 -6.71 7.21 -12.09
N PRO A 44 -7.95 6.93 -12.55
CA PRO A 44 -9.11 6.96 -11.68
C PRO A 44 -9.13 5.83 -10.65
N VAL A 45 -8.30 4.80 -10.80
CA VAL A 45 -8.24 3.64 -9.90
C VAL A 45 -6.92 3.62 -9.15
N ILE A 46 -7.03 3.55 -7.82
CA ILE A 46 -5.91 3.33 -6.91
C ILE A 46 -5.73 1.83 -6.73
N PHE A 47 -4.49 1.36 -6.83
CA PHE A 47 -4.14 -0.03 -6.54
C PHE A 47 -3.33 -0.11 -5.24
N ILE A 48 -3.83 -0.87 -4.27
CA ILE A 48 -3.20 -1.08 -2.97
C ILE A 48 -2.84 -2.55 -2.81
N THR A 49 -1.59 -2.81 -2.44
CA THR A 49 -1.14 -4.13 -2.01
C THR A 49 -0.90 -4.12 -0.51
N LEU A 50 -1.62 -4.97 0.21
CA LEU A 50 -1.47 -5.18 1.65
C LEU A 50 -0.58 -6.39 1.93
N GLN A 51 0.14 -6.36 3.04
CA GLN A 51 0.94 -7.50 3.49
C GLN A 51 0.08 -8.50 4.28
N GLU A 52 -0.02 -9.73 3.78
CA GLU A 52 -0.68 -10.86 4.47
C GLU A 52 0.29 -12.05 4.55
N PRO A 53 0.35 -12.82 5.65
CA PRO A 53 1.31 -13.93 5.81
C PRO A 53 1.29 -14.94 4.66
N GLU A 54 0.10 -15.31 4.19
CA GLU A 54 -0.11 -16.26 3.08
C GLU A 54 -0.27 -15.55 1.71
N GLY A 55 -0.08 -14.23 1.68
CA GLY A 55 -0.29 -13.40 0.49
C GLY A 55 -1.74 -13.36 0.01
N ILE A 56 -2.70 -13.84 0.81
CA ILE A 56 -4.13 -13.85 0.49
C ILE A 56 -4.94 -13.34 1.67
N PHE A 57 -6.04 -12.66 1.37
CA PHE A 57 -6.98 -12.25 2.40
C PHE A 57 -7.73 -13.45 2.98
N GLY A 58 -7.78 -13.51 4.32
CA GLY A 58 -8.64 -14.45 5.04
C GLY A 58 -10.14 -14.19 4.81
N PRO A 59 -11.02 -15.15 5.16
CA PRO A 59 -12.46 -15.04 4.92
C PRO A 59 -13.12 -13.83 5.59
N LEU A 60 -12.68 -13.49 6.81
CA LEU A 60 -13.19 -12.33 7.56
C LEU A 60 -12.87 -11.02 6.84
N VAL A 61 -11.61 -10.84 6.45
CA VAL A 61 -11.16 -9.64 5.71
C VAL A 61 -11.91 -9.52 4.40
N LYS A 62 -12.03 -10.60 3.61
CA LYS A 62 -12.81 -10.58 2.35
C LYS A 62 -14.27 -10.13 2.53
N LYS A 63 -14.87 -10.43 3.68
CA LYS A 63 -16.26 -10.09 4.00
C LYS A 63 -16.41 -8.63 4.47
N SER A 64 -15.50 -8.14 5.32
CA SER A 64 -15.62 -6.82 5.97
C SER A 64 -14.78 -5.72 5.31
N MET A 65 -13.92 -6.05 4.36
CA MET A 65 -13.04 -5.08 3.71
C MET A 65 -13.83 -4.01 2.97
N PHE A 66 -13.39 -2.76 3.16
CA PHE A 66 -13.91 -1.61 2.44
C PHE A 66 -13.76 -1.80 0.93
N LYS A 67 -14.82 -1.48 0.18
CA LYS A 67 -14.84 -1.57 -1.29
C LYS A 67 -15.30 -0.24 -1.85
N ALA A 68 -14.56 0.26 -2.83
CA ALA A 68 -14.93 1.43 -3.60
C ALA A 68 -14.68 1.16 -5.09
N SER A 69 -15.44 1.81 -5.97
CA SER A 69 -15.31 1.63 -7.42
C SER A 69 -13.95 2.07 -7.95
N ASN A 70 -13.29 3.01 -7.27
CA ASN A 70 -11.98 3.57 -7.60
C ASN A 70 -10.83 2.93 -6.82
N LEU A 71 -11.06 1.82 -6.14
CA LEU A 71 -10.07 1.18 -5.30
C LEU A 71 -9.98 -0.32 -5.60
N HIS A 72 -8.79 -0.74 -6.04
CA HIS A 72 -8.43 -2.13 -6.12
C HIS A 72 -7.49 -2.49 -4.97
N VAL A 73 -7.87 -3.46 -4.15
CA VAL A 73 -7.06 -3.92 -3.02
C VAL A 73 -6.72 -5.40 -3.21
N THR A 74 -5.44 -5.71 -3.11
CA THR A 74 -4.92 -7.08 -3.16
C THR A 74 -3.96 -7.33 -2.01
N ALA A 75 -3.56 -8.59 -1.81
CA ALA A 75 -2.62 -9.01 -0.79
C ALA A 75 -1.37 -9.63 -1.42
N SER A 76 -0.24 -9.52 -0.73
CA SER A 76 0.96 -10.30 -1.02
C SER A 76 1.74 -10.56 0.27
N THR A 77 2.66 -11.53 0.25
CA THR A 77 3.49 -11.87 1.42
C THR A 77 4.41 -10.73 1.86
N SER A 78 4.74 -9.82 0.95
CA SER A 78 5.63 -8.69 1.20
C SER A 78 4.93 -7.33 1.32
N GLY A 79 3.65 -7.22 0.91
CA GLY A 79 2.96 -5.93 0.76
C GLY A 79 3.54 -5.01 -0.31
N LYS A 80 4.52 -5.49 -1.10
CA LYS A 80 5.18 -4.74 -2.17
C LYS A 80 4.48 -4.93 -3.50
N MET A 81 4.63 -3.93 -4.36
CA MET A 81 4.29 -4.07 -5.77
C MET A 81 5.33 -4.97 -6.46
N THR A 82 4.92 -6.16 -6.89
CA THR A 82 5.76 -7.07 -7.67
C THR A 82 5.49 -6.89 -9.18
N LYS A 83 6.32 -7.51 -10.01
CA LYS A 83 6.15 -7.47 -11.46
C LYS A 83 4.81 -8.11 -11.87
N GLU A 84 4.42 -9.20 -11.22
CA GLU A 84 3.20 -9.94 -11.50
C GLU A 84 1.96 -9.09 -11.14
N LEU A 85 1.99 -8.43 -9.98
CA LEU A 85 0.93 -7.50 -9.57
C LEU A 85 0.85 -6.28 -10.49
N TYR A 86 1.98 -5.80 -10.99
CA TYR A 86 2.01 -4.73 -11.98
C TYR A 86 1.39 -5.16 -13.32
N ILE A 87 1.69 -6.38 -13.80
CA ILE A 87 1.08 -6.93 -15.01
C ILE A 87 -0.44 -7.06 -14.82
N GLU A 88 -0.89 -7.60 -13.69
CA GLU A 88 -2.31 -7.69 -13.34
C GLU A 88 -2.98 -6.32 -13.36
N TRP A 89 -2.34 -5.30 -12.78
CA TRP A 89 -2.84 -3.93 -12.79
C TRP A 89 -2.94 -3.38 -14.22
N CYS A 90 -1.93 -3.61 -15.05
CA CYS A 90 -1.91 -3.18 -16.45
C CYS A 90 -3.09 -3.78 -17.23
N GLU A 91 -3.30 -5.09 -17.12
CA GLU A 91 -4.36 -5.83 -17.81
C GLU A 91 -5.77 -5.39 -17.37
N LYS A 92 -5.96 -5.14 -16.07
CA LYS A 92 -7.28 -4.81 -15.52
C LYS A 92 -7.64 -3.33 -15.64
N PHE A 93 -6.68 -2.43 -15.49
CA PHE A 93 -6.93 -1.01 -15.26
C PHE A 93 -6.22 -0.06 -16.22
N SER A 94 -5.00 -0.37 -16.69
CA SER A 94 -4.18 0.61 -17.44
C SER A 94 -4.59 0.80 -18.91
N PHE A 95 -5.25 -0.17 -19.55
CA PHE A 95 -5.58 -0.12 -20.98
C PHE A 95 -7.07 0.04 -21.31
N ARG A 96 -7.92 0.33 -20.31
CA ARG A 96 -9.37 0.52 -20.51
C ARG A 96 -9.81 1.99 -20.62
N THR A 97 -8.86 2.93 -20.71
CA THR A 97 -9.13 4.36 -20.97
C THR A 97 -9.02 4.71 -22.43
#